data_AF-A0A8X7RH36-F1
#
_entry.id   AF-A0A8X7RH36-F1
#
_cell.length_a   1.000
_cell.length_b   1.000
_cell.length_c   1.000
_cell.angle_alpha   90.00
_cell.angle_beta   90.00
_cell.angle_gamma   90.00
#
_symmetry.space_group_name_H-M   'P 1'
#
loop_
_entity.id
_entity.type
_entity.pdbx_description
1 polymer ?
#
loop_
_entity_poly.entity_id
_entity_poly.type
_entity_poly.pdbx_seq_one_letter_code
_entity_poly.pdbx_strand_id
1 'polypeptide(L)'
;MYDVMLDEANLRKRKLEPPVVYSPPPSPEEEGHSSDEDMDPVEREKYRLQAVESCGFDVDFFNHIFNGIVPSGCTPYDTLFAKTGLHCYNLEKGKKYQLKSVVKVNAEFASLFNSYSTSEVVDPVDNSLHTFQTLVTDAGKEKKASLILLTKICRIKPQVPGSLGDATVFWDFNAIDDFYKTDMPDWPFNDGLDNPHLYEVKESELLDNEWLYLYSEAALFSEWHCEMSDYTPFEMKKVMVQTKEDDVESSMKLKSSNAIFYMIFKVRGGGGPVCRGIVRKTSDGRTGHMRLEARCWIDNSN
;
A
#
# COMPACT_ATOMS: atom_id res chain seq x y z
N MET A 1 39.51 35.97 6.58
CA MET A 1 40.63 36.91 6.77
C MET A 1 41.52 36.32 7.85
N TYR A 2 42.64 35.73 7.42
CA TYR A 2 43.85 35.30 8.15
C TYR A 2 43.69 34.24 9.26
N ASP A 3 44.18 33.01 9.03
CA ASP A 3 45.58 32.51 9.22
C ASP A 3 45.85 32.25 10.71
N VAL A 4 46.50 31.17 11.15
CA VAL A 4 47.88 30.77 10.82
C VAL A 4 48.06 29.27 11.08
N MET A 5 48.60 28.54 10.09
CA MET A 5 49.35 27.29 10.26
C MET A 5 50.59 27.40 9.37
N LEU A 6 51.76 27.25 9.98
CA LEU A 6 53.11 26.90 9.46
C LEU A 6 54.02 27.08 10.71
N ASP A 7 54.90 26.14 11.08
CA ASP A 7 55.99 25.69 10.24
C ASP A 7 56.68 24.41 10.77
N GLU A 8 57.22 23.66 9.81
CA GLU A 8 58.49 22.89 9.80
C GLU A 8 59.06 22.18 11.05
N ALA A 9 59.44 20.90 10.87
CA ALA A 9 60.85 20.55 10.54
C ALA A 9 61.13 19.04 10.65
N ASN A 10 61.84 18.55 9.64
CA ASN A 10 62.34 17.19 9.49
C ASN A 10 63.41 16.77 10.52
N LEU A 11 63.51 15.45 10.72
CA LEU A 11 64.70 14.59 10.49
C LEU A 11 65.06 13.68 11.68
N ARG A 12 64.94 12.35 11.52
CA ARG A 12 66.07 11.38 11.61
C ARG A 12 65.62 9.92 11.79
N LYS A 13 66.18 9.10 10.91
CA LYS A 13 66.11 7.64 10.80
C LYS A 13 66.47 6.92 12.12
N ARG A 14 65.66 5.95 12.53
CA ARG A 14 66.12 4.78 13.29
C ARG A 14 65.73 3.51 12.53
N LYS A 15 66.73 2.68 12.27
CA LYS A 15 66.60 1.30 11.78
C LYS A 15 65.82 0.49 12.82
N LEU A 16 64.75 -0.15 12.40
CA LEU A 16 64.08 -1.25 13.11
C LEU A 16 64.11 -2.46 12.17
N GLU A 17 64.47 -3.61 12.71
CA GLU A 17 64.65 -4.89 12.03
C GLU A 17 63.39 -5.34 11.28
N PRO A 18 63.50 -6.14 10.20
CA PRO A 18 62.32 -6.57 9.44
C PRO A 18 61.46 -7.50 10.32
N PRO A 19 60.14 -7.24 10.47
CA PRO A 19 59.26 -8.21 11.07
C PRO A 19 59.14 -9.44 10.15
N VAL A 20 59.13 -10.61 10.77
CA VAL A 20 58.94 -11.92 10.14
C VAL A 20 57.74 -11.88 9.20
N VAL A 21 57.94 -12.22 7.93
CA VAL A 21 56.86 -12.43 6.96
C VAL A 21 56.12 -13.70 7.36
N TYR A 22 55.02 -13.54 8.09
CA TYR A 22 54.02 -14.59 8.16
C TYR A 22 53.20 -14.52 6.88
N SER A 23 53.34 -15.54 6.02
CA SER A 23 52.40 -15.76 4.93
C SER A 23 51.01 -15.92 5.56
N PRO A 24 49.99 -15.14 5.16
CA PRO A 24 48.63 -15.44 5.57
C PRO A 24 48.27 -16.84 5.04
N PRO A 25 47.46 -17.62 5.77
CA PRO A 25 46.88 -18.84 5.22
C PRO A 25 46.15 -18.47 3.91
N PRO A 26 46.12 -19.37 2.90
CA PRO A 26 45.42 -19.09 1.67
C PRO A 26 44.00 -18.64 2.01
N SER A 27 43.63 -17.46 1.52
CA SER A 27 42.25 -16.98 1.54
C SER A 27 41.38 -18.14 1.07
N PRO A 28 40.23 -18.43 1.71
CA PRO A 28 39.24 -19.26 1.06
C PRO A 28 39.04 -18.63 -0.32
N GLU A 29 39.22 -19.46 -1.35
CA GLU A 29 39.03 -19.08 -2.74
C GLU A 29 37.81 -18.17 -2.79
N GLU A 30 38.01 -16.93 -3.25
CA GLU A 30 36.89 -16.10 -3.65
C GLU A 30 36.14 -16.95 -4.67
N GLU A 31 35.06 -17.61 -4.21
CA GLU A 31 34.07 -18.19 -5.09
C GLU A 31 33.70 -17.05 -6.02
N GLY A 32 34.26 -17.12 -7.22
CA GLY A 32 34.16 -16.07 -8.20
C GLY A 32 32.70 -15.68 -8.27
N HIS A 33 32.44 -14.38 -8.09
CA HIS A 33 31.14 -13.79 -8.36
C HIS A 33 30.60 -14.39 -9.64
N SER A 34 29.67 -15.34 -9.47
CA SER A 34 29.12 -16.12 -10.57
C SER A 34 28.40 -15.14 -11.47
N SER A 35 29.00 -14.93 -12.62
CA SER A 35 28.45 -14.15 -13.71
C SER A 35 27.10 -14.73 -14.10
N ASP A 36 26.04 -13.95 -13.96
CA ASP A 36 24.79 -14.04 -14.72
C ASP A 36 24.41 -15.46 -15.22
N GLU A 37 24.32 -16.45 -14.33
CA GLU A 37 23.61 -17.69 -14.67
C GLU A 37 22.10 -17.42 -14.58
N ASP A 38 21.64 -16.78 -15.65
CA ASP A 38 20.28 -16.76 -16.17
C ASP A 38 19.52 -18.03 -15.77
N MET A 39 18.45 -17.86 -14.97
CA MET A 39 17.46 -18.91 -14.65
C MET A 39 17.29 -19.88 -15.82
N ASP A 40 17.44 -21.18 -15.55
CA ASP A 40 17.36 -22.25 -16.53
C ASP A 40 16.17 -22.03 -17.49
N PRO A 41 16.33 -22.19 -18.81
CA PRO A 41 15.25 -21.90 -19.77
C PRO A 41 13.95 -22.66 -19.50
N VAL A 42 14.02 -23.88 -18.95
CA VAL A 42 12.84 -24.68 -18.61
C VAL A 42 12.16 -24.11 -17.36
N GLU A 43 12.93 -23.72 -16.34
CA GLU A 43 12.39 -23.03 -15.17
C GLU A 43 11.78 -21.67 -15.53
N ARG A 44 12.43 -20.91 -16.41
CA ARG A 44 11.94 -19.63 -16.92
C ARG A 44 10.61 -19.76 -17.65
N GLU A 45 10.47 -20.78 -18.49
CA GLU A 45 9.22 -21.05 -19.20
C GLU A 45 8.14 -21.53 -18.23
N LYS A 46 8.47 -22.36 -17.23
CA LYS A 46 7.54 -22.78 -16.18
C LYS A 46 7.03 -21.58 -15.38
N TYR A 47 7.93 -20.68 -14.96
CA TYR A 47 7.57 -19.42 -14.30
C TYR A 47 6.64 -18.58 -15.17
N ARG A 48 7.00 -18.37 -16.44
CA ARG A 48 6.22 -17.56 -17.39
C ARG A 48 4.80 -18.12 -17.55
N LEU A 49 4.66 -19.44 -17.68
CA LEU A 49 3.36 -20.11 -17.77
C LEU A 49 2.54 -19.89 -16.50
N GLN A 50 3.12 -20.13 -15.32
CA GLN A 50 2.43 -19.90 -14.05
C GLN A 50 1.99 -18.44 -13.87
N ALA A 51 2.87 -17.48 -14.16
CA ALA A 51 2.56 -16.06 -14.03
C ALA A 51 1.42 -15.63 -14.98
N VAL A 52 1.43 -16.10 -16.23
CA VAL A 52 0.39 -15.77 -17.22
C VAL A 52 -0.94 -16.45 -16.91
N GLU A 53 -0.92 -17.77 -16.69
CA GLU A 53 -2.14 -18.57 -16.48
C GLU A 53 -2.83 -18.25 -15.15
N SER A 54 -2.07 -17.86 -14.13
CA SER A 54 -2.65 -17.49 -12.84
C SER A 54 -2.82 -15.98 -12.67
N CYS A 55 -2.36 -15.16 -13.62
CA CYS A 55 -2.21 -13.70 -13.45
C CYS A 55 -1.36 -13.33 -12.22
N GLY A 56 -0.32 -14.13 -11.92
CA GLY A 56 0.60 -13.92 -10.79
C GLY A 56 0.15 -14.49 -9.44
N PHE A 57 -1.12 -14.90 -9.30
CA PHE A 57 -1.67 -15.39 -8.04
C PHE A 57 -1.19 -16.79 -7.64
N ASP A 58 -0.86 -17.64 -8.60
CA ASP A 58 -0.44 -19.03 -8.41
C ASP A 58 0.92 -19.25 -9.08
N VAL A 59 1.97 -18.67 -8.47
CA VAL A 59 3.38 -18.79 -8.89
C VAL A 59 4.20 -19.41 -7.77
N ASP A 60 5.00 -20.43 -8.08
CA ASP A 60 5.94 -21.09 -7.18
C ASP A 60 7.18 -20.22 -6.92
N PHE A 61 8.04 -20.63 -5.99
CA PHE A 61 9.34 -19.98 -5.83
C PHE A 61 10.28 -20.37 -6.96
N PHE A 62 10.84 -19.37 -7.65
CA PHE A 62 11.91 -19.52 -8.62
C PHE A 62 13.07 -18.60 -8.26
N ASN A 63 14.31 -18.99 -8.58
CA ASN A 63 15.48 -18.19 -8.28
C ASN A 63 15.62 -17.04 -9.29
N HIS A 64 15.16 -15.85 -8.91
CA HIS A 64 15.27 -14.64 -9.73
C HIS A 64 16.44 -13.79 -9.25
N ILE A 65 17.28 -13.33 -10.17
CA ILE A 65 18.34 -12.35 -9.86
C ILE A 65 17.69 -10.98 -9.60
N PHE A 66 16.64 -10.61 -10.35
CA PHE A 66 15.82 -9.39 -10.17
C PHE A 66 14.39 -9.56 -10.74
N ASN A 67 13.41 -8.81 -10.20
CA ASN A 67 12.06 -8.56 -10.76
C ASN A 67 11.15 -9.79 -11.05
N GLY A 68 11.05 -10.74 -10.13
CA GLY A 68 10.12 -11.87 -10.22
C GLY A 68 8.93 -11.76 -9.25
N ILE A 69 7.84 -12.46 -9.57
CA ILE A 69 6.76 -12.75 -8.63
C ILE A 69 7.18 -13.95 -7.78
N VAL A 70 7.24 -13.78 -6.47
CA VAL A 70 7.64 -14.83 -5.53
C VAL A 70 6.57 -15.05 -4.46
N PRO A 71 6.38 -16.28 -3.96
CA PRO A 71 5.60 -16.51 -2.76
C PRO A 71 6.12 -15.67 -1.59
N SER A 72 5.21 -15.02 -0.88
CA SER A 72 5.51 -14.22 0.31
C SER A 72 4.69 -14.72 1.49
N GLY A 73 5.18 -14.44 2.70
CA GLY A 73 4.39 -14.61 3.91
C GLY A 73 3.22 -13.64 3.94
N CYS A 74 2.15 -14.00 4.66
CA CYS A 74 1.06 -13.07 4.94
C CYS A 74 1.44 -12.18 6.12
N THR A 75 1.48 -10.88 5.89
CA THR A 75 1.72 -9.87 6.93
C THR A 75 0.45 -9.06 7.20
N PRO A 76 0.39 -8.26 8.27
CA PRO A 76 -0.71 -7.29 8.46
C PRO A 76 -0.88 -6.34 7.26
N TYR A 77 0.20 -6.05 6.54
CA TYR A 77 0.18 -5.24 5.31
C TYR A 77 -0.68 -5.88 4.22
N ASP A 78 -0.49 -7.17 3.98
CA ASP A 78 -1.23 -7.90 2.96
C ASP A 78 -2.71 -8.00 3.29
N THR A 79 -3.06 -7.97 4.59
CA THR A 79 -4.45 -7.90 5.03
C THR A 79 -5.09 -6.57 4.67
N LEU A 80 -4.39 -5.45 4.84
CA LEU A 80 -4.86 -4.13 4.40
C LEU A 80 -5.08 -4.08 2.88
N PHE A 81 -4.18 -4.72 2.11
CA PHE A 81 -4.25 -4.76 0.66
C PHE A 81 -5.43 -5.64 0.21
N ALA A 82 -5.61 -6.80 0.84
CA ALA A 82 -6.75 -7.68 0.61
C ALA A 82 -8.08 -6.97 0.90
N LYS A 83 -8.19 -6.25 2.04
CA LYS A 83 -9.35 -5.43 2.38
C LYS A 83 -9.60 -4.32 1.35
N THR A 84 -8.54 -3.66 0.88
CA THR A 84 -8.62 -2.59 -0.14
C THR A 84 -9.17 -3.11 -1.47
N GLY A 85 -8.66 -4.24 -1.94
CA GLY A 85 -9.17 -4.91 -3.12
C GLY A 85 -10.63 -5.35 -2.98
N LEU A 86 -10.97 -5.93 -1.82
CA LEU A 86 -12.34 -6.36 -1.52
C LEU A 86 -13.31 -5.19 -1.48
N HIS A 87 -12.90 -4.05 -0.92
CA HIS A 87 -13.68 -2.82 -0.93
C HIS A 87 -13.94 -2.32 -2.35
N CYS A 88 -12.92 -2.30 -3.21
CA CYS A 88 -13.08 -1.96 -4.63
C CYS A 88 -14.12 -2.87 -5.30
N TYR A 89 -14.02 -4.18 -5.11
CA TYR A 89 -14.96 -5.15 -5.67
C TYR A 89 -16.39 -4.95 -5.15
N ASN A 90 -16.55 -4.75 -3.84
CA ASN A 90 -17.85 -4.52 -3.20
C ASN A 90 -18.52 -3.25 -3.71
N LEU A 91 -17.77 -2.16 -3.88
CA LEU A 91 -18.28 -0.92 -4.48
C LEU A 91 -18.75 -1.13 -5.92
N GLU A 92 -17.91 -1.76 -6.75
CA GLU A 92 -18.23 -1.96 -8.17
C GLU A 92 -19.44 -2.87 -8.38
N LYS A 93 -19.52 -3.98 -7.62
CA LYS A 93 -20.56 -4.99 -7.80
C LYS A 93 -21.79 -4.81 -6.90
N GLY A 94 -21.80 -3.77 -6.05
CA GLY A 94 -22.87 -3.55 -5.07
C GLY A 94 -22.99 -4.70 -4.06
N LYS A 95 -21.86 -5.25 -3.62
CA LYS A 95 -21.77 -6.39 -2.70
C LYS A 95 -21.30 -5.95 -1.32
N LYS A 96 -21.42 -6.86 -0.34
CA LYS A 96 -20.98 -6.67 1.05
C LYS A 96 -20.16 -7.87 1.56
N TYR A 97 -19.35 -8.47 0.68
CA TYR A 97 -18.49 -9.58 1.07
C TYR A 97 -17.57 -9.17 2.23
N GLN A 98 -17.40 -10.07 3.19
CA GLN A 98 -16.54 -9.87 4.36
C GLN A 98 -15.27 -10.71 4.21
N LEU A 99 -14.11 -10.11 4.50
CA LEU A 99 -12.84 -10.82 4.50
C LEU A 99 -12.78 -11.78 5.69
N LYS A 100 -12.61 -13.08 5.43
CA LYS A 100 -12.45 -14.10 6.47
C LYS A 100 -10.98 -14.35 6.79
N SER A 101 -10.15 -14.54 5.76
CA SER A 101 -8.72 -14.74 5.90
C SER A 101 -7.99 -14.48 4.59
N VAL A 102 -6.73 -14.04 4.68
CA VAL A 102 -5.79 -14.05 3.56
C VAL A 102 -5.09 -15.41 3.59
N VAL A 103 -5.24 -16.20 2.52
CA VAL A 103 -4.77 -17.59 2.45
C VAL A 103 -3.35 -17.66 1.90
N LYS A 104 -3.07 -16.84 0.89
CA LYS A 104 -1.80 -16.86 0.17
C LYS A 104 -1.50 -15.47 -0.37
N VAL A 105 -0.22 -15.11 -0.37
CA VAL A 105 0.30 -13.89 -0.98
C VAL A 105 1.48 -14.25 -1.87
N ASN A 106 1.45 -13.75 -3.09
CA ASN A 106 2.62 -13.63 -3.94
C ASN A 106 2.98 -12.15 -4.03
N ALA A 107 4.26 -11.82 -4.03
CA ALA A 107 4.75 -10.45 -4.07
C ALA A 107 5.74 -10.27 -5.22
N GLU A 108 5.77 -9.06 -5.76
CA GLU A 108 6.75 -8.63 -6.75
C GLU A 108 7.33 -7.31 -6.29
N PHE A 109 8.65 -7.29 -6.17
CA PHE A 109 9.44 -6.13 -5.76
C PHE A 109 10.25 -5.67 -6.97
N ALA A 110 9.66 -4.77 -7.75
CA ALA A 110 10.33 -4.13 -8.89
C ALA A 110 10.52 -2.64 -8.58
N SER A 111 10.03 -1.75 -9.44
CA SER A 111 9.99 -0.30 -9.15
C SER A 111 8.96 0.07 -8.10
N LEU A 112 7.92 -0.75 -7.92
CA LEU A 112 6.85 -0.63 -6.94
C LEU A 112 6.64 -1.99 -6.26
N PHE A 113 5.92 -2.00 -5.13
CA PHE A 113 5.54 -3.24 -4.46
C PHE A 113 4.16 -3.68 -4.93
N ASN A 114 4.07 -4.88 -5.52
CA ASN A 114 2.82 -5.50 -5.92
C ASN A 114 2.51 -6.68 -5.01
N SER A 115 1.31 -6.71 -4.42
CA SER A 115 0.80 -7.85 -3.65
C SER A 115 -0.34 -8.52 -4.40
N TYR A 116 -0.15 -9.79 -4.76
CA TYR A 116 -1.10 -10.69 -5.39
C TYR A 116 -1.65 -11.62 -4.31
N SER A 117 -2.77 -11.24 -3.68
CA SER A 117 -3.34 -12.00 -2.58
C SER A 117 -4.51 -12.87 -3.02
N THR A 118 -4.58 -14.09 -2.49
CA THR A 118 -5.75 -14.96 -2.54
C THR A 118 -6.33 -15.07 -1.13
N SER A 119 -7.61 -14.79 -1.00
CA SER A 119 -8.33 -14.69 0.27
C SER A 119 -9.60 -15.52 0.26
N GLU A 120 -10.07 -15.89 1.45
CA GLU A 120 -11.43 -16.37 1.68
C GLU A 120 -12.32 -15.20 2.05
N VAL A 121 -13.47 -15.08 1.37
CA VAL A 121 -14.49 -14.08 1.68
C VAL A 121 -15.84 -14.74 1.86
N VAL A 122 -16.69 -14.15 2.71
CA VAL A 122 -18.02 -14.67 3.04
C VAL A 122 -19.08 -13.71 2.52
N ASP A 123 -20.10 -14.21 1.83
CA ASP A 123 -21.30 -13.43 1.56
C ASP A 123 -22.16 -13.39 2.83
N PRO A 124 -22.41 -12.23 3.45
CA PRO A 124 -23.24 -12.18 4.65
C PRO A 124 -24.72 -12.52 4.37
N VAL A 125 -25.17 -12.58 3.12
CA VAL A 125 -26.56 -12.88 2.75
C VAL A 125 -26.90 -14.36 2.95
N ASP A 126 -26.01 -15.26 2.53
CA ASP A 126 -26.23 -16.72 2.57
C ASP A 126 -25.11 -17.49 3.29
N ASN A 127 -24.13 -16.78 3.85
CA ASN A 127 -22.95 -17.30 4.53
C ASN A 127 -22.08 -18.21 3.62
N SER A 128 -22.18 -18.05 2.29
CA SER A 128 -21.38 -18.79 1.34
C SER A 128 -19.92 -18.30 1.34
N LEU A 129 -19.00 -19.25 1.21
CA LEU A 129 -17.56 -19.01 1.16
C LEU A 129 -17.10 -18.93 -0.29
N HIS A 130 -16.35 -17.89 -0.62
CA HIS A 130 -15.78 -17.69 -1.94
C HIS A 130 -14.28 -17.47 -1.87
N THR A 131 -13.56 -17.91 -2.89
CA THR A 131 -12.16 -17.54 -3.09
C THR A 131 -12.10 -16.21 -3.82
N PHE A 132 -11.42 -15.23 -3.24
CA PHE A 132 -11.23 -13.90 -3.79
C PHE A 132 -9.76 -13.67 -4.13
N GLN A 133 -9.49 -13.01 -5.25
CA GLN A 133 -8.15 -12.66 -5.72
C GLN A 133 -8.06 -11.16 -5.92
N THR A 134 -6.98 -10.54 -5.40
CA THR A 134 -6.72 -9.12 -5.64
C THR A 134 -5.24 -8.79 -5.83
N LEU A 135 -4.98 -7.95 -6.83
CA LEU A 135 -3.69 -7.31 -7.06
C LEU A 135 -3.79 -5.85 -6.60
N VAL A 136 -3.02 -5.53 -5.56
CA VAL A 136 -2.88 -4.16 -5.07
C VAL A 136 -1.40 -3.77 -5.11
N THR A 137 -1.14 -2.60 -5.68
CA THR A 137 0.19 -2.00 -5.75
C THR A 137 0.33 -0.91 -4.69
N ASP A 138 1.41 -0.93 -3.94
CA ASP A 138 1.89 0.25 -3.22
C ASP A 138 2.75 1.08 -4.17
N ALA A 139 2.25 2.25 -4.55
CA ALA A 139 2.93 3.17 -5.44
C ALA A 139 3.88 4.14 -4.69
N GLY A 140 4.09 3.94 -3.38
CA GLY A 140 4.97 4.73 -2.56
C GLY A 140 4.35 6.09 -2.17
N LYS A 141 5.11 7.17 -2.36
CA LYS A 141 4.77 8.52 -1.90
C LYS A 141 4.75 9.49 -3.09
N GLU A 142 3.71 10.30 -3.17
CA GLU A 142 3.54 11.31 -4.23
C GLU A 142 2.68 12.45 -3.67
N LYS A 143 2.89 13.71 -4.10
CA LYS A 143 1.87 14.77 -3.94
C LYS A 143 1.35 14.95 -2.49
N LYS A 144 2.27 14.98 -1.50
CA LYS A 144 2.01 14.97 -0.04
C LYS A 144 1.33 13.69 0.52
N ALA A 145 0.92 12.72 -0.30
CA ALA A 145 0.47 11.42 0.18
C ALA A 145 1.66 10.59 0.66
N SER A 146 1.50 9.94 1.82
CA SER A 146 2.51 9.06 2.43
C SER A 146 2.29 7.58 2.08
N LEU A 147 1.14 7.26 1.49
CA LEU A 147 0.77 5.94 1.00
C LEU A 147 -0.13 6.08 -0.24
N ILE A 148 0.10 5.24 -1.25
CA ILE A 148 -0.76 5.17 -2.44
C ILE A 148 -1.05 3.69 -2.74
N LEU A 149 -2.26 3.26 -2.42
CA LEU A 149 -2.74 1.91 -2.75
C LEU A 149 -3.51 1.93 -4.06
N LEU A 150 -3.07 1.14 -5.02
CA LEU A 150 -3.69 1.02 -6.33
C LEU A 150 -4.20 -0.41 -6.55
N THR A 151 -5.51 -0.59 -6.49
CA THR A 151 -6.14 -1.85 -6.88
C THR A 151 -6.15 -1.92 -8.41
N LYS A 152 -5.59 -3.01 -8.96
CA LYS A 152 -5.51 -3.26 -10.41
C LYS A 152 -6.36 -4.46 -10.82
N ILE A 153 -6.50 -5.45 -9.94
CA ILE A 153 -7.35 -6.62 -10.17
C ILE A 153 -8.08 -6.89 -8.86
N CYS A 154 -9.39 -7.09 -8.89
CA CYS A 154 -10.14 -7.64 -7.77
C CYS A 154 -11.30 -8.48 -8.29
N ARG A 155 -11.40 -9.75 -7.87
CA ARG A 155 -12.41 -10.69 -8.41
C ARG A 155 -12.64 -11.87 -7.49
N ILE A 156 -13.83 -12.47 -7.58
CA ILE A 156 -14.01 -13.86 -7.18
C ILE A 156 -13.24 -14.74 -8.17
N LYS A 157 -12.49 -15.72 -7.67
CA LYS A 157 -11.61 -16.59 -8.47
C LYS A 157 -12.43 -17.19 -9.63
N PRO A 158 -12.03 -16.97 -10.89
CA PRO A 158 -12.80 -17.42 -12.03
C PRO A 158 -12.78 -18.94 -12.13
N GLN A 159 -13.84 -19.52 -12.70
CA GLN A 159 -13.89 -20.96 -12.98
C GLN A 159 -12.90 -21.36 -14.08
N VAL A 160 -12.63 -20.46 -15.03
CA VAL A 160 -11.63 -20.64 -16.08
C VAL A 160 -10.35 -19.91 -15.69
N PRO A 161 -9.21 -20.62 -15.51
CA PRO A 161 -7.92 -20.00 -15.22
C PRO A 161 -7.50 -18.98 -16.28
N GLY A 162 -6.73 -17.96 -15.89
CA GLY A 162 -6.06 -17.02 -16.80
C GLY A 162 -6.95 -15.97 -17.48
N SER A 163 -8.28 -16.07 -17.38
CA SER A 163 -9.17 -15.04 -17.93
C SER A 163 -9.11 -13.78 -17.07
N LEU A 164 -8.53 -12.70 -17.59
CA LEU A 164 -8.63 -11.37 -16.97
C LEU A 164 -10.03 -10.76 -17.17
N GLY A 165 -10.86 -11.34 -18.05
CA GLY A 165 -12.16 -10.78 -18.43
C GLY A 165 -11.98 -9.44 -19.12
N ASP A 166 -12.72 -8.44 -18.64
CA ASP A 166 -12.64 -7.03 -19.04
C ASP A 166 -11.66 -6.21 -18.17
N ALA A 167 -11.03 -6.82 -17.17
CA ALA A 167 -10.07 -6.13 -16.33
C ALA A 167 -8.77 -5.82 -17.10
N THR A 168 -8.09 -4.78 -16.67
CA THR A 168 -6.77 -4.37 -17.17
C THR A 168 -5.91 -4.02 -15.97
N VAL A 169 -4.60 -3.89 -16.14
CA VAL A 169 -3.69 -3.43 -15.07
C VAL A 169 -3.22 -1.99 -15.29
N PHE A 170 -3.61 -1.39 -16.42
CA PHE A 170 -3.20 -0.06 -16.83
C PHE A 170 -4.19 1.01 -16.35
N TRP A 171 -3.74 1.83 -15.42
CA TRP A 171 -4.52 2.94 -14.89
C TRP A 171 -4.67 4.09 -15.90
N ASP A 172 -5.89 4.61 -16.03
CA ASP A 172 -6.19 5.74 -16.91
C ASP A 172 -6.25 7.06 -16.15
N PHE A 173 -5.10 7.74 -16.09
CA PHE A 173 -4.99 9.04 -15.43
C PHE A 173 -5.84 10.14 -16.10
N ASN A 174 -6.23 9.98 -17.37
CA ASN A 174 -7.00 10.99 -18.08
C ASN A 174 -8.50 10.94 -17.72
N ALA A 175 -8.98 9.80 -17.23
CA ALA A 175 -10.38 9.62 -16.83
C ALA A 175 -10.72 10.32 -15.50
N ILE A 176 -9.72 10.72 -14.71
CA ILE A 176 -9.91 11.39 -13.42
C ILE A 176 -10.04 12.89 -13.65
N ASP A 177 -10.87 13.57 -12.86
CA ASP A 177 -10.96 15.03 -12.89
C ASP A 177 -9.72 15.69 -12.27
N ASP A 178 -9.29 16.82 -12.83
CA ASP A 178 -8.09 17.53 -12.37
C ASP A 178 -8.17 17.97 -10.90
N PHE A 179 -9.37 18.18 -10.35
CA PHE A 179 -9.58 18.43 -8.92
C PHE A 179 -8.96 17.35 -8.02
N TYR A 180 -8.98 16.07 -8.46
CA TYR A 180 -8.45 14.95 -7.70
C TYR A 180 -6.99 14.62 -8.04
N LYS A 181 -6.38 15.30 -9.02
CA LYS A 181 -4.99 15.05 -9.46
C LYS A 181 -3.96 15.92 -8.76
N THR A 182 -4.40 16.93 -7.99
CA THR A 182 -3.53 17.87 -7.29
C THR A 182 -2.84 17.23 -6.09
N ASP A 183 -1.99 17.97 -5.39
CA ASP A 183 -1.49 17.58 -4.07
C ASP A 183 -2.63 17.21 -3.11
N MET A 184 -2.36 16.30 -2.16
CA MET A 184 -3.26 16.05 -1.05
C MET A 184 -3.56 17.37 -0.33
N PRO A 185 -4.83 17.66 -0.04
CA PRO A 185 -5.20 18.94 0.55
C PRO A 185 -4.64 19.03 1.97
N ASP A 186 -4.49 20.26 2.45
CA ASP A 186 -4.24 20.48 3.87
C ASP A 186 -5.54 20.28 4.67
N TRP A 187 -5.43 20.23 5.99
CA TRP A 187 -6.58 20.02 6.86
C TRP A 187 -7.61 21.15 6.66
N PRO A 188 -8.91 20.84 6.54
CA PRO A 188 -9.89 21.81 6.08
C PRO A 188 -10.28 22.85 7.14
N PHE A 189 -9.91 22.63 8.41
CA PHE A 189 -10.18 23.58 9.49
C PHE A 189 -8.91 24.32 9.87
N ASN A 190 -8.75 25.52 9.31
CA ASN A 190 -8.09 26.60 10.00
C ASN A 190 -9.18 27.63 10.34
N ASP A 191 -9.30 27.96 11.62
CA ASP A 191 -9.91 29.22 12.09
C ASP A 191 -11.43 29.41 11.90
N GLY A 192 -12.23 28.36 12.14
CA GLY A 192 -13.65 28.53 12.47
C GLY A 192 -14.59 28.93 11.32
N LEU A 193 -14.18 28.72 10.07
CA LEU A 193 -15.04 28.94 8.90
C LEU A 193 -15.71 27.62 8.47
N ASP A 194 -17.05 27.61 8.41
CA ASP A 194 -17.81 26.50 7.82
C ASP A 194 -17.46 26.36 6.34
N ASN A 195 -16.89 25.22 5.94
CA ASN A 195 -16.65 24.91 4.54
C ASN A 195 -17.92 24.23 3.97
N PRO A 196 -18.71 24.91 3.12
CA PRO A 196 -19.98 24.39 2.62
C PRO A 196 -19.84 23.14 1.75
N HIS A 197 -18.62 22.84 1.28
CA HIS A 197 -18.34 21.68 0.44
C HIS A 197 -18.11 20.39 1.25
N LEU A 198 -17.94 20.50 2.58
CA LEU A 198 -17.75 19.38 3.48
C LEU A 198 -19.07 18.88 4.05
N TYR A 199 -19.29 17.57 3.93
CA TYR A 199 -20.35 16.89 4.64
C TYR A 199 -19.77 16.14 5.85
N GLU A 200 -20.29 16.41 7.03
CA GLU A 200 -19.99 15.62 8.23
C GLU A 200 -20.88 14.36 8.27
N VAL A 201 -20.23 13.19 8.28
CA VAL A 201 -20.91 11.89 8.30
C VAL A 201 -21.57 11.68 9.66
N LYS A 202 -22.85 11.31 9.65
CA LYS A 202 -23.61 11.05 10.89
C LYS A 202 -23.21 9.71 11.50
N GLU A 203 -23.38 9.56 12.81
CA GLU A 203 -23.09 8.31 13.52
C GLU A 203 -23.85 7.11 12.95
N SER A 204 -25.12 7.29 12.57
CA SER A 204 -25.91 6.23 11.92
C SER A 204 -25.32 5.79 10.56
N GLU A 205 -24.75 6.74 9.80
CA GLU A 205 -24.12 6.45 8.52
C GLU A 205 -22.75 5.78 8.70
N LEU A 206 -22.03 6.05 9.80
CA LEU A 206 -20.78 5.34 10.11
C LEU A 206 -21.04 3.84 10.33
N LEU A 207 -22.14 3.48 11.00
CA LEU A 207 -22.54 2.08 11.20
C LEU A 207 -22.89 1.38 9.88
N ASP A 208 -23.54 2.07 8.95
CA ASP A 208 -23.88 1.52 7.64
C ASP A 208 -22.66 1.45 6.68
N ASN A 209 -21.59 2.19 6.99
CA ASN A 209 -20.39 2.35 6.17
C ASN A 209 -19.13 1.96 6.94
N GLU A 210 -19.10 0.73 7.48
CA GLU A 210 -17.94 0.19 8.21
C GLU A 210 -16.63 0.22 7.40
N TRP A 211 -16.72 0.29 6.07
CA TRP A 211 -15.56 0.49 5.19
C TRP A 211 -14.82 1.81 5.45
N LEU A 212 -15.42 2.80 6.12
CA LEU A 212 -14.71 4.01 6.55
C LEU A 212 -13.57 3.66 7.52
N TYR A 213 -13.70 2.60 8.33
CA TYR A 213 -12.59 2.13 9.17
C TYR A 213 -11.38 1.69 8.33
N LEU A 214 -11.59 1.11 7.14
CA LEU A 214 -10.50 0.78 6.22
C LEU A 214 -9.71 2.03 5.79
N TYR A 215 -10.37 3.17 5.63
CA TYR A 215 -9.69 4.40 5.23
C TYR A 215 -8.86 4.97 6.38
N SER A 216 -9.36 4.87 7.62
CA SER A 216 -8.54 5.16 8.80
C SER A 216 -7.39 4.17 8.98
N GLU A 217 -7.57 2.88 8.68
CA GLU A 217 -6.49 1.89 8.66
C GLU A 217 -5.41 2.27 7.63
N ALA A 218 -5.81 2.68 6.41
CA ALA A 218 -4.88 3.15 5.38
C ALA A 218 -4.16 4.44 5.79
N ALA A 219 -4.87 5.38 6.44
CA ALA A 219 -4.26 6.59 6.97
C ALA A 219 -3.23 6.26 8.07
N LEU A 220 -3.59 5.47 9.08
CA LEU A 220 -2.67 4.99 10.12
C LEU A 220 -1.44 4.33 9.51
N PHE A 221 -1.66 3.45 8.54
CA PHE A 221 -0.59 2.73 7.87
C PHE A 221 0.39 3.67 7.15
N SER A 222 -0.11 4.79 6.60
CA SER A 222 0.74 5.80 5.96
C SER A 222 1.72 6.51 6.90
N GLU A 223 1.50 6.42 8.22
CA GLU A 223 2.37 7.00 9.26
C GLU A 223 3.21 5.92 9.97
N TRP A 224 2.60 4.82 10.39
CA TRP A 224 3.24 3.82 11.29
C TRP A 224 3.64 2.50 10.63
N HIS A 225 3.36 2.32 9.34
CA HIS A 225 3.76 1.14 8.58
C HIS A 225 3.45 -0.19 9.34
N CYS A 226 4.47 -0.99 9.70
CA CYS A 226 4.31 -2.33 10.29
C CYS A 226 3.67 -2.35 11.67
N GLU A 227 3.69 -1.25 12.40
CA GLU A 227 3.36 -1.25 13.83
C GLU A 227 1.84 -1.13 14.08
N MET A 228 1.01 -1.35 13.05
CA MET A 228 -0.46 -1.20 13.11
C MET A 228 -1.14 -1.95 14.27
N SER A 229 -0.59 -3.09 14.71
CA SER A 229 -1.17 -3.87 15.83
C SER A 229 -1.24 -3.07 17.12
N ASP A 230 -0.32 -2.13 17.31
CA ASP A 230 -0.23 -1.32 18.51
C ASP A 230 -1.21 -0.13 18.47
N TYR A 231 -1.71 0.19 17.27
CA TYR A 231 -2.59 1.32 16.99
C TYR A 231 -4.04 0.91 16.63
N THR A 232 -4.34 -0.39 16.64
CA THR A 232 -5.66 -0.94 16.36
C THR A 232 -6.18 -1.81 17.52
N PRO A 233 -7.50 -1.82 17.81
CA PRO A 233 -8.53 -1.00 17.18
C PRO A 233 -8.49 0.46 17.66
N PHE A 234 -8.96 1.37 16.82
CA PHE A 234 -9.14 2.79 17.15
C PHE A 234 -10.62 3.15 17.21
N GLU A 235 -10.92 4.29 17.82
CA GLU A 235 -12.25 4.87 17.90
C GLU A 235 -12.39 5.99 16.86
N MET A 236 -13.33 5.83 15.93
CA MET A 236 -13.69 6.89 14.98
C MET A 236 -14.35 8.04 15.74
N LYS A 237 -13.86 9.28 15.56
CA LYS A 237 -14.42 10.47 16.22
C LYS A 237 -15.20 11.35 15.27
N LYS A 238 -14.67 11.57 14.07
CA LYS A 238 -15.29 12.45 13.08
C LYS A 238 -14.85 12.04 11.68
N VAL A 239 -15.79 12.03 10.73
CA VAL A 239 -15.49 11.86 9.32
C VAL A 239 -16.19 12.97 8.54
N MET A 240 -15.45 13.62 7.65
CA MET A 240 -15.99 14.58 6.71
C MET A 240 -15.64 14.17 5.30
N VAL A 241 -16.54 14.45 4.37
CA VAL A 241 -16.40 14.06 2.96
C VAL A 241 -16.50 15.29 2.08
N GLN A 242 -15.56 15.41 1.15
CA GLN A 242 -15.58 16.40 0.09
C GLN A 242 -15.65 15.71 -1.27
N THR A 243 -16.48 16.25 -2.14
CA THR A 243 -16.61 15.90 -3.55
C THR A 243 -16.40 17.16 -4.37
N LYS A 244 -16.04 17.02 -5.64
CA LYS A 244 -16.01 18.17 -6.57
C LYS A 244 -17.43 18.69 -6.80
N GLU A 245 -18.39 17.78 -6.91
CA GLU A 245 -19.77 18.10 -7.25
C GLU A 245 -20.48 18.73 -6.04
N ASP A 246 -20.81 20.02 -6.18
CA ASP A 246 -21.45 20.81 -5.13
C ASP A 246 -22.96 20.54 -5.00
N ASP A 247 -23.59 20.11 -6.08
CA ASP A 247 -25.04 19.85 -6.16
C ASP A 247 -25.43 18.43 -5.71
N VAL A 248 -24.47 17.62 -5.26
CA VAL A 248 -24.75 16.27 -4.75
C VAL A 248 -25.28 16.38 -3.33
N GLU A 249 -26.49 15.82 -3.11
CA GLU A 249 -27.07 15.70 -1.78
C GLU A 249 -26.03 15.13 -0.80
N SER A 250 -25.89 15.75 0.38
CA SER A 250 -24.75 15.47 1.27
C SER A 250 -24.60 13.99 1.63
N SER A 251 -25.71 13.26 1.78
CA SER A 251 -25.76 11.81 2.02
C SER A 251 -25.22 10.96 0.85
N MET A 252 -25.30 11.47 -0.38
CA MET A 252 -24.82 10.80 -1.58
C MET A 252 -23.32 10.98 -1.82
N LYS A 253 -22.68 11.95 -1.17
CA LYS A 253 -21.22 12.16 -1.27
C LYS A 253 -20.41 10.94 -0.84
N LEU A 254 -20.94 10.14 0.09
CA LEU A 254 -20.33 8.86 0.52
C LEU A 254 -20.32 7.80 -0.59
N LYS A 255 -21.25 7.88 -1.55
CA LYS A 255 -21.39 6.94 -2.66
C LYS A 255 -20.63 7.38 -3.90
N SER A 256 -20.05 8.58 -3.90
CA SER A 256 -19.32 9.11 -5.04
C SER A 256 -18.12 8.24 -5.41
N SER A 257 -17.89 8.08 -6.72
CA SER A 257 -16.74 7.34 -7.24
C SER A 257 -15.41 7.97 -6.82
N ASN A 258 -15.38 9.31 -6.76
CA ASN A 258 -14.21 10.10 -6.36
C ASN A 258 -14.59 10.99 -5.17
N ALA A 259 -13.81 10.94 -4.09
CA ALA A 259 -14.05 11.74 -2.89
C ALA A 259 -12.79 11.88 -2.04
N ILE A 260 -12.75 12.94 -1.23
CA ILE A 260 -11.72 13.16 -0.23
C ILE A 260 -12.36 13.03 1.15
N PHE A 261 -11.75 12.22 2.01
CA PHE A 261 -12.19 11.91 3.35
C PHE A 261 -11.22 12.54 4.34
N TYR A 262 -11.76 13.28 5.29
CA TYR A 262 -11.04 13.86 6.41
C TYR A 262 -11.50 13.17 7.67
N MET A 263 -10.57 12.59 8.43
CA MET A 263 -10.89 11.63 9.47
C MET A 263 -10.17 12.00 10.75
N ILE A 264 -10.89 12.04 11.86
CA ILE A 264 -10.34 12.13 13.20
C ILE A 264 -10.65 10.82 13.91
N PHE A 265 -9.63 10.17 14.44
CA PHE A 265 -9.78 8.93 15.18
C PHE A 265 -8.76 8.85 16.32
N LYS A 266 -9.10 8.11 17.37
CA LYS A 266 -8.28 7.97 18.57
C LYS A 266 -7.82 6.53 18.73
N VAL A 267 -6.52 6.32 18.83
CA VAL A 267 -5.95 5.00 19.12
C VAL A 267 -6.33 4.57 20.55
N ARG A 268 -6.80 3.33 20.74
CA ARG A 268 -7.18 2.81 22.06
C ARG A 268 -5.94 2.46 22.90
N GLY A 269 -6.06 2.62 24.22
CA GLY A 269 -4.96 2.53 25.19
C GLY A 269 -4.93 3.80 26.04
N GLY A 270 -4.65 3.69 27.35
CA GLY A 270 -4.79 4.76 28.35
C GLY A 270 -3.88 5.97 28.17
N GLY A 271 -4.08 6.72 27.07
CA GLY A 271 -3.23 7.83 26.61
C GLY A 271 -2.98 7.87 25.09
N GLY A 272 -3.60 6.98 24.30
CA GLY A 272 -3.36 6.90 22.85
C GLY A 272 -3.65 8.23 22.12
N PRO A 273 -2.83 8.60 21.12
CA PRO A 273 -2.93 9.88 20.44
C PRO A 273 -4.23 10.02 19.64
N VAL A 274 -4.66 11.28 19.48
CA VAL A 274 -5.65 11.63 18.47
C VAL A 274 -4.93 11.81 17.15
N CYS A 275 -5.45 11.17 16.11
CA CYS A 275 -4.86 11.15 14.79
C CYS A 275 -5.79 11.86 13.81
N ARG A 276 -5.19 12.57 12.86
CA ARG A 276 -5.88 13.13 11.70
C ARG A 276 -5.40 12.42 10.45
N GLY A 277 -6.35 11.88 9.69
CA GLY A 277 -6.10 11.22 8.41
C GLY A 277 -6.81 11.95 7.27
N ILE A 278 -6.14 12.08 6.14
CA ILE A 278 -6.77 12.45 4.87
C ILE A 278 -6.62 11.28 3.92
N VAL A 279 -7.72 10.84 3.33
CA VAL A 279 -7.76 9.80 2.30
C VAL A 279 -8.46 10.32 1.07
N ARG A 280 -7.80 10.32 -0.08
CA ARG A 280 -8.44 10.57 -1.38
C ARG A 280 -8.68 9.24 -2.08
N LYS A 281 -9.95 8.99 -2.42
CA LYS A 281 -10.38 7.86 -3.24
C LYS A 281 -10.63 8.34 -4.65
N THR A 282 -10.05 7.66 -5.64
CA THR A 282 -10.35 7.86 -7.05
C THR A 282 -10.56 6.54 -7.79
N SER A 283 -11.34 6.60 -8.86
CA SER A 283 -11.51 5.54 -9.85
C SER A 283 -11.41 6.12 -11.25
N ASP A 284 -10.78 5.39 -12.16
CA ASP A 284 -10.70 5.71 -13.58
C ASP A 284 -11.89 5.11 -14.39
N GLY A 285 -12.86 4.51 -13.69
CA GLY A 285 -14.04 3.88 -14.28
C GLY A 285 -13.81 2.49 -14.85
N ARG A 286 -12.59 1.93 -14.78
CA ARG A 286 -12.30 0.57 -15.23
C ARG A 286 -12.63 -0.45 -14.13
N THR A 287 -12.98 -1.66 -14.54
CA THR A 287 -13.27 -2.74 -13.60
C THR A 287 -12.04 -3.12 -12.79
N GLY A 288 -12.23 -3.23 -11.48
CA GLY A 288 -11.21 -3.55 -10.51
C GLY A 288 -10.23 -2.43 -10.18
N HIS A 289 -10.52 -1.20 -10.62
CA HIS A 289 -9.65 -0.05 -10.45
C HIS A 289 -10.14 0.90 -9.35
N MET A 290 -9.32 1.02 -8.30
CA MET A 290 -9.47 2.01 -7.24
C MET A 290 -8.11 2.44 -6.73
N ARG A 291 -7.91 3.75 -6.57
CA ARG A 291 -6.72 4.37 -6.00
C ARG A 291 -7.10 5.04 -4.67
N LEU A 292 -6.37 4.70 -3.61
CA LEU A 292 -6.44 5.34 -2.30
C LEU A 292 -5.11 6.04 -2.01
N GLU A 293 -5.15 7.35 -1.88
CA GLU A 293 -4.01 8.15 -1.45
C GLU A 293 -4.24 8.55 0.00
N ALA A 294 -3.31 8.23 0.89
CA ALA A 294 -3.48 8.44 2.32
C ALA A 294 -2.31 9.22 2.93
N ARG A 295 -2.65 10.04 3.91
CA ARG A 295 -1.70 10.73 4.78
C ARG A 295 -2.29 10.80 6.19
N CYS A 296 -1.47 10.63 7.20
CA CYS A 296 -1.85 10.78 8.59
C CYS A 296 -0.82 11.62 9.36
N TRP A 297 -1.22 12.15 10.50
CA TRP A 297 -0.34 12.74 11.51
C TRP A 297 -1.01 12.72 12.88
N ILE A 298 -0.20 12.88 13.93
CA ILE A 298 -0.63 12.95 15.33
C ILE A 298 -0.94 14.40 15.70
N ASP A 299 -2.10 14.63 16.31
CA ASP A 299 -2.33 15.86 17.06
C ASP A 299 -1.58 15.74 18.39
N ASN A 300 -0.46 16.44 18.51
CA ASN A 300 0.16 16.64 19.82
C ASN A 300 -0.78 17.52 20.64
N SER A 301 -1.52 16.91 21.57
CA SER A 301 -2.24 17.65 22.59
C SER A 301 -1.23 18.41 23.46
N ASN A 302 -1.12 19.72 23.22
CA ASN A 302 -0.56 20.66 24.19
C ASN A 302 -1.46 20.78 25.41
#